data_AF-A0A850S8H7-F1
#
_entry.id   AF-A0A850S8H7-F1
#
_cell.length_a   1.000
_cell.length_b   1.000
_cell.length_c   1.000
_cell.angle_alpha   90.00
_cell.angle_beta   90.00
_cell.angle_gamma   90.00
#
_symmetry.space_group_name_H-M   'P 1'
#
loop_
_entity.id
_entity.type
_entity.pdbx_description
1 polymer ?
#
loop_
_entity_poly.entity_id
_entity_poly.type
_entity_poly.pdbx_seq_one_letter_code
_entity_poly.pdbx_strand_id
1 'polypeptide(L)'
;MIPYWFMLSLPLLAVFSPVKTEKDLSFFAILSFGVLAVFFIGTRHEVGGDWYSYLHHYELVINASFIDAMKSSDPGYAFLNWWMAELDFGIYGVNLVCGAIFMAGLITFSRTMPLPWLAILVAVPYLYTVVAMGYSRQAVAIGFELLALCALVRLATVKFFLFVFCAALFHKTAVLLALLGVFFSPNSRLSPLRIVTGILVAAFVMVMFLQDYYETLLLNYVERTMHSDGGQIRVLMNALPGLIFLLLYRQWIRRFGKQQPWLVFALASLACIPLVSLASTAVDRIALYLLPIQLYVWSHFPLIFRNPMYRYAALLAIVGVYVAVLWVWLNFGNQAQTWLPYQSVFFL
;
A
#
# COMPACT_ATOMS: atom_id res chain seq x y z
N MET A 1 16.47 8.34 12.76
CA MET A 1 16.75 7.26 11.79
C MET A 1 16.74 5.86 12.40
N ILE A 2 17.28 5.65 13.62
CA ILE A 2 17.41 4.33 14.26
C ILE A 2 16.09 3.51 14.26
N PRO A 3 14.91 4.07 14.59
CA PRO A 3 13.66 3.30 14.59
C PRO A 3 13.32 2.66 13.23
N TYR A 4 13.60 3.35 12.12
CA TYR A 4 13.37 2.81 10.78
C TYR A 4 14.31 1.67 10.43
N TRP A 5 15.60 1.80 10.79
CA TRP A 5 16.59 0.74 10.60
C TRP A 5 16.27 -0.48 11.46
N PHE A 6 15.80 -0.26 12.69
CA PHE A 6 15.32 -1.33 13.56
C PHE A 6 14.17 -2.09 12.89
N MET A 7 13.14 -1.40 12.39
CA MET A 7 12.02 -2.04 11.70
C MET A 7 12.42 -2.80 10.44
N LEU A 8 13.45 -2.37 9.70
CA LEU A 8 13.98 -3.10 8.55
C LEU A 8 14.83 -4.32 8.96
N SER A 9 15.56 -4.21 10.08
CA SER A 9 16.46 -5.27 10.54
C SER A 9 15.73 -6.55 10.94
N LEU A 10 14.50 -6.45 11.46
CA LEU A 10 13.71 -7.61 11.90
C LEU A 10 13.38 -8.58 10.74
N PRO A 11 12.72 -8.16 9.65
CA PRO A 11 12.49 -9.04 8.51
C PRO A 11 13.79 -9.43 7.81
N LEU A 12 14.85 -8.60 7.86
CA LEU A 12 16.17 -8.94 7.32
C LEU A 12 16.77 -10.16 8.03
N LEU A 13 16.80 -10.15 9.36
CA LEU A 13 17.27 -11.29 10.15
C LEU A 13 16.41 -12.54 9.90
N ALA A 14 15.09 -12.36 9.77
CA ALA A 14 14.18 -13.47 9.51
C ALA A 14 14.36 -14.08 8.10
N VAL A 15 14.70 -13.28 7.09
CA VAL A 15 14.98 -13.76 5.72
C VAL A 15 16.22 -14.66 5.67
N PHE A 16 17.25 -14.35 6.44
CA PHE A 16 18.52 -15.11 6.46
C PHE A 16 18.62 -16.12 7.60
N SER A 17 17.58 -16.23 8.44
CA SER A 17 17.58 -17.17 9.54
C SER A 17 17.69 -18.61 9.02
N PRO A 18 18.69 -19.40 9.47
CA PRO A 18 18.79 -20.82 9.13
C PRO A 18 17.74 -21.66 9.85
N VAL A 19 17.02 -21.08 10.83
CA VAL A 19 16.06 -21.77 11.67
C VAL A 19 14.79 -22.08 10.88
N LYS A 20 14.54 -23.37 10.65
CA LYS A 20 13.24 -23.84 10.16
C LYS A 20 12.26 -23.79 11.32
N THR A 21 11.45 -22.74 11.38
CA THR A 21 10.39 -22.63 12.39
C THR A 21 9.20 -23.49 12.01
N GLU A 22 8.56 -24.07 13.01
CA GLU A 22 7.22 -24.65 12.85
C GLU A 22 6.22 -23.59 12.37
N LYS A 23 5.11 -24.04 11.76
CA LYS A 23 4.11 -23.14 11.17
C LYS A 23 3.54 -22.14 12.17
N ASP A 24 3.28 -22.59 13.39
CA ASP A 24 2.68 -21.76 14.44
C ASP A 24 3.69 -20.72 14.95
N LEU A 25 4.94 -21.12 15.19
CA LEU A 25 6.00 -20.19 15.58
C LEU A 25 6.26 -19.13 14.50
N SER A 26 6.24 -19.53 13.23
CA SER A 26 6.35 -18.58 12.10
C SER A 26 5.20 -17.58 12.08
N PHE A 27 3.98 -18.04 12.36
CA PHE A 27 2.81 -17.18 12.45
C PHE A 27 2.93 -16.18 13.61
N PHE A 28 3.30 -16.65 14.80
CA PHE A 28 3.48 -15.77 15.96
C PHE A 28 4.59 -14.74 15.75
N ALA A 29 5.69 -15.10 15.09
CA ALA A 29 6.76 -14.16 14.76
C ALA A 29 6.30 -13.04 13.82
N ILE A 30 5.58 -13.39 12.74
CA ILE A 30 5.01 -12.40 11.81
C ILE A 30 3.95 -11.53 12.51
N LEU A 31 3.10 -12.14 13.34
CA LEU A 31 2.10 -11.41 14.11
C LEU A 31 2.74 -10.43 15.09
N SER A 32 3.81 -10.84 15.78
CA SER A 32 4.55 -10.00 16.72
C SER A 32 5.18 -8.80 16.01
N PHE A 33 5.79 -9.02 14.83
CA PHE A 33 6.24 -7.94 13.97
C PHE A 33 5.09 -7.00 13.58
N GLY A 34 3.92 -7.57 13.26
CA GLY A 34 2.69 -6.83 12.98
C GLY A 34 2.29 -5.89 14.09
N VAL A 35 2.13 -6.43 15.29
CA VAL A 35 1.73 -5.66 16.48
C VAL A 35 2.74 -4.54 16.75
N LEU A 36 4.04 -4.84 16.68
CA LEU A 36 5.09 -3.85 16.83
C LEU A 36 4.98 -2.74 15.77
N ALA A 37 4.80 -3.11 14.51
CA ALA A 37 4.63 -2.17 13.40
C ALA A 37 3.39 -1.28 13.57
N VAL A 38 2.28 -1.83 14.07
CA VAL A 38 1.05 -1.08 14.39
C VAL A 38 1.33 -0.02 15.45
N PHE A 39 2.04 -0.35 16.53
CA PHE A 39 2.40 0.63 17.55
C PHE A 39 3.31 1.74 17.01
N PHE A 40 4.28 1.39 16.16
CA PHE A 40 5.14 2.40 15.53
C PHE A 40 4.37 3.34 14.59
N ILE A 41 3.36 2.86 13.88
CA ILE A 41 2.49 3.72 13.06
C ILE A 41 1.57 4.56 13.96
N GLY A 42 0.93 3.91 14.93
CA GLY A 42 -0.13 4.50 15.76
C GLY A 42 0.36 5.58 16.72
N THR A 43 1.54 5.37 17.29
CA THR A 43 2.08 6.23 18.35
C THR A 43 3.01 7.31 17.82
N ARG A 44 3.23 7.37 16.50
CA ARG A 44 4.05 8.41 15.87
C ARG A 44 3.51 9.79 16.27
N HIS A 45 4.40 10.74 16.54
CA HIS A 45 4.04 12.13 16.82
C HIS A 45 4.75 13.03 15.82
N GLU A 46 4.01 13.88 15.10
CA GLU A 46 4.57 14.81 14.11
C GLU A 46 5.46 14.17 13.03
N VAL A 47 5.29 12.87 12.79
CA VAL A 47 6.02 12.10 11.79
C VAL A 47 5.14 11.85 10.58
N GLY A 48 5.59 12.23 9.40
CA GLY A 48 4.92 12.03 8.12
C GLY A 48 4.42 13.34 7.50
N GLY A 49 4.56 13.47 6.19
CA GLY A 49 4.30 14.72 5.46
C GLY A 49 2.90 15.31 5.64
N ASP A 50 1.88 14.46 5.86
CA ASP A 50 0.49 14.91 6.04
C ASP A 50 0.04 14.91 7.51
N TRP A 51 0.96 14.82 8.48
CA TRP A 51 0.62 14.77 9.91
C TRP A 51 -0.40 15.85 10.30
N TYR A 52 -0.09 17.11 10.00
CA TYR A 52 -0.93 18.25 10.36
C TYR A 52 -2.26 18.28 9.60
N SER A 53 -2.28 17.81 8.35
CA SER A 53 -3.52 17.69 7.58
C SER A 53 -4.46 16.67 8.21
N TYR A 54 -3.94 15.53 8.67
CA TYR A 54 -4.74 14.53 9.38
C TYR A 54 -5.16 14.99 10.78
N LEU A 55 -4.29 15.70 11.48
CA LEU A 55 -4.65 16.33 12.76
C LEU A 55 -5.79 17.33 12.57
N HIS A 56 -5.73 18.18 11.55
CA HIS A 56 -6.79 19.13 11.24
C HIS A 56 -8.14 18.43 10.94
N HIS A 57 -8.13 17.34 10.16
CA HIS A 57 -9.34 16.54 9.95
C HIS A 57 -9.92 15.98 11.25
N TYR A 58 -9.08 15.63 12.22
CA TYR A 58 -9.52 15.18 13.54
C TYR A 58 -10.09 16.35 14.36
N GLU A 59 -9.40 17.50 14.40
CA GLU A 59 -9.83 18.70 15.14
C GLU A 59 -11.20 19.21 14.68
N LEU A 60 -11.50 19.14 13.38
CA LEU A 60 -12.79 19.52 12.81
C LEU A 60 -13.97 18.70 13.35
N VAL A 61 -13.72 17.50 13.89
CA VAL A 61 -14.79 16.61 14.40
C VAL A 61 -14.90 16.57 15.91
N ILE A 62 -14.00 17.21 16.67
CA ILE A 62 -13.91 17.12 18.15
C ILE A 62 -15.19 17.54 18.88
N ASN A 63 -16.10 18.28 18.26
CA ASN A 63 -17.42 18.61 18.82
C ASN A 63 -18.53 18.57 17.76
N ALA A 64 -18.29 17.89 16.64
CA ALA A 64 -19.23 17.84 15.53
C ALA A 64 -20.34 16.81 15.79
N SER A 65 -21.55 17.08 15.31
CA SER A 65 -22.58 16.05 15.22
C SER A 65 -22.11 14.93 14.28
N PHE A 66 -22.62 13.71 14.45
CA PHE A 66 -22.30 12.58 13.56
C PHE A 66 -22.50 12.94 12.08
N ILE A 67 -23.61 13.62 11.76
CA ILE A 67 -23.96 14.00 10.38
C ILE A 67 -22.96 15.01 9.82
N ASP A 68 -22.51 15.98 10.62
CA ASP A 68 -21.55 16.99 10.17
C ASP A 68 -20.14 16.40 10.07
N ALA A 69 -19.77 15.51 10.99
CA ALA A 69 -18.52 14.77 10.91
C ALA A 69 -18.41 13.98 9.61
N MET A 70 -19.48 13.29 9.18
CA MET A 70 -19.48 12.50 7.93
C MET A 70 -19.26 13.34 6.66
N LYS A 71 -19.43 14.66 6.71
CA LYS A 71 -19.19 15.56 5.57
C LYS A 71 -17.74 16.09 5.51
N SER A 72 -16.94 15.84 6.53
CA SER A 72 -15.61 16.44 6.69
C SER A 72 -14.50 15.78 5.85
N SER A 73 -14.65 14.51 5.46
CA SER A 73 -13.62 13.73 4.77
C SER A 73 -14.24 12.50 4.09
N ASP A 74 -13.41 11.55 3.63
CA ASP A 74 -13.88 10.24 3.17
C ASP A 74 -14.68 9.56 4.29
N PRO A 75 -15.88 8.98 4.01
CA PRO A 75 -16.81 8.56 5.06
C PRO A 75 -16.24 7.62 6.12
N GLY A 76 -15.39 6.67 5.73
CA GLY A 76 -14.75 5.73 6.64
C GLY A 76 -13.72 6.38 7.55
N TYR A 77 -12.98 7.37 7.04
CA TYR A 77 -12.00 8.11 7.83
C TYR A 77 -12.68 9.15 8.73
N ALA A 78 -13.68 9.85 8.22
CA ALA A 78 -14.53 10.74 9.00
C ALA A 78 -15.21 10.00 10.17
N PHE A 79 -15.76 8.82 9.92
CA PHE A 79 -16.33 7.95 10.95
C PHE A 79 -15.30 7.59 12.00
N LEU A 80 -14.10 7.18 11.59
CA LEU A 80 -13.03 6.82 12.51
C LEU A 80 -12.59 8.01 13.38
N ASN A 81 -12.41 9.19 12.79
CA ASN A 81 -12.06 10.39 13.55
C ASN A 81 -13.13 10.74 14.58
N TRP A 82 -14.40 10.76 14.16
CA TRP A 82 -15.53 11.04 15.06
C TRP A 82 -15.57 10.02 16.19
N TRP A 83 -15.47 8.73 15.87
CA TRP A 83 -15.50 7.67 16.87
C TRP A 83 -14.35 7.77 17.87
N MET A 84 -13.13 8.10 17.42
CA MET A 84 -11.99 8.31 18.32
C MET A 84 -12.11 9.60 19.15
N ALA A 85 -12.79 10.63 18.64
CA ALA A 85 -13.09 11.86 19.37
C ALA A 85 -14.10 11.61 20.50
N GLU A 86 -15.16 10.84 20.24
CA GLU A 86 -16.13 10.43 21.28
C GLU A 86 -15.48 9.58 22.39
N LEU A 87 -14.39 8.87 22.08
CA LEU A 87 -13.62 8.08 23.03
C LEU A 87 -12.47 8.86 23.71
N ASP A 88 -12.23 10.11 23.31
CA ASP A 88 -11.11 10.94 23.76
C ASP A 88 -9.72 10.28 23.52
N PHE A 89 -9.58 9.51 22.44
CA PHE A 89 -8.33 8.80 22.10
C PHE A 89 -7.37 9.60 21.20
N GLY A 90 -7.80 10.79 20.75
CA GLY A 90 -6.97 11.68 19.95
C GLY A 90 -6.64 11.13 18.56
N ILE A 91 -5.77 11.86 17.86
CA ILE A 91 -5.20 11.43 16.56
C ILE A 91 -4.41 10.11 16.67
N TYR A 92 -3.89 9.78 17.86
CA TYR A 92 -3.15 8.54 18.09
C TYR A 92 -4.04 7.32 18.02
N GLY A 93 -5.27 7.37 18.57
CA GLY A 93 -6.28 6.32 18.43
C GLY A 93 -6.62 6.06 16.96
N VAL A 94 -6.81 7.14 16.19
CA VAL A 94 -7.04 7.07 14.73
C VAL A 94 -5.87 6.39 14.03
N ASN A 95 -4.64 6.85 14.29
CA ASN A 95 -3.44 6.28 13.68
C ASN A 95 -3.24 4.80 14.06
N LEU A 96 -3.57 4.41 15.28
CA LEU A 96 -3.46 3.03 15.75
C LEU A 96 -4.42 2.11 14.98
N VAL A 97 -5.68 2.52 14.82
CA VAL A 97 -6.67 1.77 14.03
C VAL A 97 -6.27 1.73 12.55
N CYS A 98 -5.83 2.85 11.98
CA CYS A 98 -5.33 2.90 10.60
C CYS A 98 -4.14 1.94 10.39
N GLY A 99 -3.16 1.99 11.30
CA GLY A 99 -2.00 1.11 11.29
C GLY A 99 -2.40 -0.36 11.43
N ALA A 100 -3.36 -0.68 12.29
CA ALA A 100 -3.88 -2.03 12.48
C ALA A 100 -4.51 -2.60 11.20
N ILE A 101 -5.38 -1.83 10.53
CA ILE A 101 -6.01 -2.27 9.27
C ILE A 101 -4.95 -2.47 8.18
N PHE A 102 -4.04 -1.51 8.02
CA PHE A 102 -2.94 -1.61 7.07
C PHE A 102 -2.09 -2.87 7.31
N MET A 103 -1.63 -3.07 8.55
CA MET A 103 -0.78 -4.21 8.90
C MET A 103 -1.51 -5.55 8.81
N ALA A 104 -2.82 -5.60 9.12
CA ALA A 104 -3.63 -6.79 8.94
C ALA A 104 -3.65 -7.22 7.46
N GLY A 105 -3.82 -6.27 6.54
CA GLY A 105 -3.71 -6.50 5.10
C GLY A 105 -2.33 -6.96 4.68
N LEU A 106 -1.28 -6.23 5.07
CA LEU A 106 0.11 -6.53 4.73
C LEU A 106 0.55 -7.92 5.20
N ILE A 107 0.22 -8.29 6.44
CA ILE A 107 0.57 -9.60 7.00
C ILE A 107 -0.22 -10.70 6.29
N THR A 108 -1.53 -10.52 6.11
CA THR A 108 -2.36 -11.53 5.46
C THR A 108 -1.87 -11.81 4.05
N PHE A 109 -1.55 -10.76 3.29
CA PHE A 109 -1.01 -10.87 1.96
C PHE A 109 0.39 -11.50 1.94
N SER A 110 1.32 -11.00 2.75
CA SER A 110 2.71 -11.51 2.80
C SER A 110 2.77 -12.99 3.16
N ARG A 111 1.87 -13.48 4.02
CA ARG A 111 1.77 -14.91 4.37
C ARG A 111 1.30 -15.80 3.22
N THR A 112 0.68 -15.23 2.18
CA THR A 112 0.35 -15.97 0.95
C THR A 112 1.51 -16.04 -0.03
N MET A 113 2.58 -15.26 0.20
CA MET A 113 3.78 -15.28 -0.62
C MET A 113 4.68 -16.46 -0.25
N PRO A 114 5.48 -17.00 -1.20
CA PRO A 114 6.35 -18.13 -0.93
C PRO A 114 7.55 -17.77 -0.03
N LEU A 115 7.93 -16.49 0.01
CA LEU A 115 8.92 -15.94 0.95
C LEU A 115 8.30 -14.77 1.75
N PRO A 116 7.54 -15.05 2.84
CA PRO A 116 6.78 -14.02 3.57
C PRO A 116 7.63 -12.90 4.15
N TRP A 117 8.76 -13.24 4.77
CA TRP A 117 9.66 -12.24 5.36
C TRP A 117 10.33 -11.35 4.31
N LEU A 118 10.57 -11.88 3.10
CA LEU A 118 11.09 -11.07 1.99
C LEU A 118 10.01 -10.11 1.48
N ALA A 119 8.75 -10.53 1.40
CA ALA A 119 7.64 -9.64 1.07
C ALA A 119 7.47 -8.51 2.11
N ILE A 120 7.59 -8.82 3.41
CA ILE A 120 7.58 -7.83 4.48
C ILE A 120 8.78 -6.87 4.35
N LEU A 121 10.00 -7.40 4.14
CA LEU A 121 11.21 -6.59 3.96
C LEU A 121 11.06 -5.60 2.81
N VAL A 122 10.53 -6.04 1.67
CA VAL A 122 10.24 -5.22 0.49
C VAL A 122 9.23 -4.11 0.81
N ALA A 123 8.24 -4.38 1.67
CA ALA A 123 7.25 -3.40 2.08
C ALA A 123 7.81 -2.35 3.05
N VAL A 124 8.82 -2.68 3.88
CA VAL A 124 9.30 -1.79 4.96
C VAL A 124 9.75 -0.40 4.46
N PRO A 125 10.66 -0.28 3.47
CA PRO A 125 11.22 1.02 3.10
C PRO A 125 10.21 2.01 2.58
N TYR A 126 9.19 1.54 1.86
CA TYR A 126 8.30 2.42 1.14
C TYR A 126 6.85 2.29 1.62
N LEU A 127 6.24 1.10 1.49
CA LEU A 127 4.83 0.91 1.83
C LEU A 127 4.55 1.11 3.33
N TYR A 128 5.44 0.64 4.20
CA TYR A 128 5.32 0.87 5.65
C TYR A 128 5.85 2.25 6.06
N THR A 129 7.12 2.55 5.75
CA THR A 129 7.76 3.76 6.27
C THR A 129 7.18 5.03 5.65
N VAL A 130 7.09 5.10 4.31
CA VAL A 130 6.64 6.32 3.63
C VAL A 130 5.13 6.37 3.54
N VAL A 131 4.48 5.29 3.10
CA VAL A 131 3.04 5.33 2.84
C VAL A 131 2.24 5.22 4.14
N ALA A 132 2.47 4.19 4.96
CA ALA A 132 1.66 3.98 6.16
C ALA A 132 1.84 5.04 7.24
N MET A 133 3.02 5.65 7.35
CA MET A 133 3.26 6.77 8.28
C MET A 133 3.02 8.15 7.65
N GLY A 134 2.89 8.24 6.33
CA GLY A 134 2.68 9.50 5.62
C GLY A 134 1.23 9.76 5.21
N TYR A 135 0.53 8.73 4.74
CA TYR A 135 -0.77 8.85 4.06
C TYR A 135 -1.83 7.93 4.70
N SER A 136 -2.25 8.21 5.95
CA SER A 136 -3.10 7.30 6.76
C SER A 136 -4.33 6.76 6.03
N ARG A 137 -5.10 7.62 5.35
CA ARG A 137 -6.28 7.21 4.57
C ARG A 137 -5.95 6.20 3.48
N GLN A 138 -4.94 6.54 2.68
CA GLN A 138 -4.51 5.71 1.56
C GLN A 138 -3.85 4.41 2.03
N ALA A 139 -3.13 4.44 3.14
CA ALA A 139 -2.55 3.25 3.75
C ALA A 139 -3.63 2.25 4.19
N VAL A 140 -4.72 2.72 4.81
CA VAL A 140 -5.87 1.86 5.14
C VAL A 140 -6.49 1.26 3.88
N ALA A 141 -6.67 2.07 2.84
CA ALA A 141 -7.19 1.59 1.57
C ALA A 141 -6.30 0.51 0.94
N ILE A 142 -4.97 0.67 0.99
CA ILE A 142 -4.02 -0.35 0.55
C ILE A 142 -4.06 -1.60 1.46
N GLY A 143 -4.28 -1.44 2.77
CA GLY A 143 -4.52 -2.56 3.68
C GLY A 143 -5.70 -3.43 3.22
N PHE A 144 -6.83 -2.80 2.90
CA PHE A 144 -7.98 -3.48 2.34
C PHE A 144 -7.75 -4.01 0.93
N GLU A 145 -6.99 -3.31 0.07
CA GLU A 145 -6.57 -3.81 -1.23
C GLU A 145 -5.83 -5.14 -1.10
N LEU A 146 -4.87 -5.24 -0.19
CA LEU A 146 -4.09 -6.47 0.04
C LEU A 146 -5.01 -7.64 0.45
N LEU A 147 -6.02 -7.37 1.29
CA LEU A 147 -7.06 -8.34 1.64
C LEU A 147 -7.94 -8.71 0.43
N ALA A 148 -8.32 -7.73 -0.38
CA ALA A 148 -9.08 -7.93 -1.61
C ALA A 148 -8.31 -8.83 -2.57
N LEU A 149 -7.02 -8.57 -2.83
CA LEU A 149 -6.19 -9.40 -3.69
C LEU A 149 -6.09 -10.84 -3.18
N CYS A 150 -5.97 -11.06 -1.87
CA CYS A 150 -6.05 -12.41 -1.29
C CYS A 150 -7.40 -13.09 -1.56
N ALA A 151 -8.51 -12.36 -1.44
CA ALA A 151 -9.84 -12.88 -1.76
C ALA A 151 -10.01 -13.19 -3.25
N LEU A 152 -9.46 -12.35 -4.13
CA LEU A 152 -9.49 -12.53 -5.58
C LEU A 152 -8.77 -13.81 -6.00
N VAL A 153 -7.55 -14.03 -5.49
CA VAL A 153 -6.76 -15.25 -5.75
C VAL A 153 -7.48 -16.51 -5.24
N ARG A 154 -8.22 -16.41 -4.14
CA ARG A 154 -9.02 -17.50 -3.56
C ARG A 154 -10.42 -17.62 -4.18
N LEU A 155 -10.70 -16.90 -5.26
CA LEU A 155 -11.98 -16.98 -5.98
C LEU A 155 -13.19 -16.54 -5.13
N ALA A 156 -12.96 -15.79 -4.05
CA ALA A 156 -13.98 -15.33 -3.11
C ALA A 156 -14.51 -13.94 -3.52
N THR A 157 -15.22 -13.87 -4.65
CA THR A 157 -15.65 -12.62 -5.30
C THR A 157 -16.44 -11.67 -4.38
N VAL A 158 -17.32 -12.19 -3.52
CA VAL A 158 -18.08 -11.36 -2.56
C VAL A 158 -17.15 -10.69 -1.57
N LYS A 159 -16.19 -11.44 -1.00
CA LYS A 159 -15.19 -10.89 -0.07
C LYS A 159 -14.29 -9.87 -0.76
N PHE A 160 -13.93 -10.11 -2.03
CA PHE A 160 -13.19 -9.15 -2.83
C PHE A 160 -13.91 -7.80 -2.92
N PHE A 161 -15.17 -7.78 -3.37
CA PHE A 161 -15.93 -6.53 -3.51
C PHE A 161 -16.21 -5.88 -2.16
N LEU A 162 -16.42 -6.66 -1.09
CA LEU A 162 -16.55 -6.12 0.27
C LEU A 162 -15.28 -5.38 0.69
N PHE A 163 -14.10 -5.97 0.49
CA PHE A 163 -12.84 -5.30 0.81
C PHE A 163 -12.58 -4.07 -0.07
N VAL A 164 -12.91 -4.11 -1.37
CA VAL A 164 -12.80 -2.93 -2.25
C VAL A 164 -13.75 -1.82 -1.79
N PHE A 165 -14.97 -2.15 -1.38
CA PHE A 165 -15.91 -1.20 -0.82
C PHE A 165 -15.36 -0.56 0.47
N CYS A 166 -14.86 -1.38 1.41
CA CYS A 166 -14.20 -0.86 2.61
C CYS A 166 -12.99 0.02 2.28
N ALA A 167 -12.16 -0.34 1.29
CA ALA A 167 -11.05 0.49 0.85
C ALA A 167 -11.53 1.87 0.34
N ALA A 168 -12.58 1.88 -0.49
CA ALA A 168 -13.15 3.09 -1.06
C ALA A 168 -13.79 4.02 -0.02
N LEU A 169 -14.25 3.49 1.12
CA LEU A 169 -14.73 4.31 2.24
C LEU A 169 -13.61 5.14 2.89
N PHE A 170 -12.36 4.66 2.87
CA PHE A 170 -11.21 5.38 3.44
C PHE A 170 -10.46 6.22 2.42
N HIS A 171 -10.44 5.77 1.16
CA HIS A 171 -9.82 6.52 0.09
C HIS A 171 -10.54 6.25 -1.23
N LYS A 172 -11.29 7.25 -1.69
CA LYS A 172 -12.19 7.16 -2.84
C LYS A 172 -11.57 6.49 -4.10
N THR A 173 -10.30 6.75 -4.42
CA THR A 173 -9.64 6.18 -5.62
C THR A 173 -9.45 4.65 -5.59
N ALA A 174 -9.57 3.99 -4.43
CA ALA A 174 -9.47 2.54 -4.31
C ALA A 174 -10.57 1.79 -5.09
N VAL A 175 -11.66 2.49 -5.44
CA VAL A 175 -12.74 1.93 -6.29
C VAL A 175 -12.24 1.41 -7.64
N LEU A 176 -11.09 1.91 -8.13
CA LEU A 176 -10.41 1.40 -9.33
C LEU A 176 -10.16 -0.12 -9.28
N LEU A 177 -9.92 -0.65 -8.08
CA LEU A 177 -9.67 -2.07 -7.88
C LEU A 177 -10.89 -2.92 -8.26
N ALA A 178 -12.11 -2.40 -8.20
CA ALA A 178 -13.32 -3.13 -8.59
C ALA A 178 -13.26 -3.64 -10.04
N LEU A 179 -12.54 -2.94 -10.92
CA LEU A 179 -12.31 -3.37 -12.31
C LEU A 179 -11.64 -4.75 -12.36
N LEU A 180 -10.71 -5.05 -11.45
CA LEU A 180 -10.05 -6.36 -11.39
C LEU A 180 -11.05 -7.48 -11.09
N GLY A 181 -12.00 -7.26 -10.17
CA GLY A 181 -13.05 -8.23 -9.86
C GLY A 181 -14.02 -8.44 -11.03
N VAL A 182 -14.31 -7.39 -11.80
CA VAL A 182 -15.16 -7.47 -13.00
C VAL A 182 -14.51 -8.34 -14.08
N PHE A 183 -13.22 -8.17 -14.33
CA PHE A 183 -12.51 -8.87 -15.42
C PHE A 183 -11.95 -10.24 -15.05
N PHE A 184 -11.61 -10.50 -13.77
CA PHE A 184 -10.91 -11.72 -13.34
C PHE A 184 -11.70 -12.63 -12.40
N SER A 185 -13.00 -12.40 -12.20
CA SER A 185 -13.84 -13.30 -11.42
C SER A 185 -14.05 -14.66 -12.13
N PRO A 186 -13.86 -15.79 -11.45
CA PRO A 186 -13.75 -17.13 -12.04
C PRO A 186 -15.05 -17.73 -12.60
N ASN A 187 -16.22 -17.25 -12.18
CA ASN A 187 -17.48 -17.84 -12.61
C ASN A 187 -18.11 -17.12 -13.81
N SER A 188 -17.98 -17.74 -14.98
CA SER A 188 -18.75 -17.61 -16.22
C SER A 188 -18.71 -16.24 -16.96
N ARG A 189 -18.78 -16.34 -18.29
CA ARG A 189 -18.92 -15.30 -19.37
C ARG A 189 -19.16 -13.86 -18.89
N LEU A 190 -18.51 -12.88 -19.54
CA LEU A 190 -18.79 -11.45 -19.38
C LEU A 190 -20.29 -11.15 -19.55
N SER A 191 -21.05 -11.22 -18.47
CA SER A 191 -22.47 -10.91 -18.46
C SER A 191 -22.62 -9.40 -18.74
N PRO A 192 -23.67 -8.96 -19.45
CA PRO A 192 -23.95 -7.53 -19.64
C PRO A 192 -23.93 -6.74 -18.32
N LEU A 193 -24.39 -7.33 -17.22
CA LEU A 193 -24.34 -6.74 -15.89
C LEU A 193 -22.92 -6.40 -15.42
N ARG A 194 -21.92 -7.26 -15.70
CA ARG A 194 -20.51 -7.02 -15.38
C ARG A 194 -19.92 -5.90 -16.22
N ILE A 195 -20.26 -5.85 -17.50
CA ILE A 195 -19.83 -4.78 -18.41
C ILE A 195 -20.42 -3.44 -17.94
N VAL A 196 -21.72 -3.40 -17.64
CA VAL A 196 -22.39 -2.22 -17.07
C VAL A 196 -21.75 -1.83 -15.74
N THR A 197 -21.49 -2.78 -14.83
CA THR A 197 -20.80 -2.50 -13.57
C THR A 197 -19.40 -1.92 -13.80
N GLY A 198 -18.62 -2.48 -14.74
CA GLY A 198 -17.31 -1.98 -15.13
C GLY A 198 -17.37 -0.57 -15.72
N ILE A 199 -18.36 -0.29 -16.57
CA ILE A 199 -18.61 1.05 -17.14
C ILE A 199 -18.99 2.04 -16.04
N LEU A 200 -19.87 1.66 -15.11
CA LEU A 200 -20.28 2.52 -14.01
C LEU A 200 -19.10 2.82 -13.07
N VAL A 201 -18.28 1.82 -12.75
CA VAL A 201 -17.03 2.03 -11.99
C VAL A 201 -16.09 2.95 -12.75
N ALA A 202 -15.87 2.71 -14.04
CA ALA A 202 -14.98 3.55 -14.87
C ALA A 202 -15.51 4.99 -14.99
N ALA A 203 -16.82 5.19 -15.13
CA ALA A 203 -17.46 6.49 -15.19
C ALA A 203 -17.37 7.22 -13.84
N PHE A 204 -17.62 6.52 -12.72
CA PHE A 204 -17.44 7.07 -11.38
C PHE A 204 -16.00 7.51 -11.15
N VAL A 205 -15.04 6.63 -11.47
CA VAL A 205 -13.60 6.93 -11.46
C VAL A 205 -13.29 8.17 -12.29
N MET A 206 -13.81 8.25 -13.53
CA MET A 206 -13.58 9.37 -14.42
C MET A 206 -14.11 10.69 -13.83
N VAL A 207 -15.32 10.70 -13.27
CA VAL A 207 -15.89 11.87 -12.58
C VAL A 207 -15.01 12.31 -11.41
N MET A 208 -14.47 11.36 -10.66
CA MET A 208 -13.58 11.67 -9.54
C MET A 208 -12.23 12.25 -9.98
N PHE A 209 -11.63 11.69 -11.03
CA PHE A 209 -10.40 12.24 -11.60
C PHE A 209 -10.64 13.65 -12.16
N LEU A 210 -11.82 13.90 -12.73
CA LEU A 210 -12.20 15.24 -13.17
C LEU A 210 -12.34 16.19 -11.98
N GLN A 211 -13.00 15.81 -10.89
CA GLN A 211 -13.11 16.64 -9.68
C GLN A 211 -11.74 16.99 -9.08
N ASP A 212 -10.88 15.99 -8.87
CA ASP A 212 -9.51 16.22 -8.35
C ASP A 212 -8.70 17.10 -9.31
N TYR A 213 -8.85 16.93 -10.63
CA TYR A 213 -8.21 17.76 -11.64
C TYR A 213 -8.72 19.22 -11.58
N TYR A 214 -10.02 19.44 -11.41
CA TYR A 214 -10.61 20.77 -11.25
C TYR A 214 -10.14 21.46 -9.96
N GLU A 215 -10.12 20.75 -8.83
CA GLU A 215 -9.59 21.28 -7.56
C GLU A 215 -8.10 21.62 -7.68
N THR A 216 -7.32 20.76 -8.33
CA THR A 216 -5.89 21.00 -8.57
C THR A 216 -5.67 22.17 -9.54
N LEU A 217 -6.51 22.35 -10.56
CA LEU A 217 -6.47 23.51 -11.47
C LEU A 217 -6.81 24.82 -10.75
N LEU A 218 -7.82 24.80 -9.88
CA LEU A 218 -8.22 25.95 -9.07
C LEU A 218 -7.14 26.35 -8.06
N LEU A 219 -6.51 25.38 -7.39
CA LEU A 219 -5.41 25.61 -6.45
C LEU A 219 -4.11 26.05 -7.15
N ASN A 220 -3.76 25.42 -8.28
CA ASN A 220 -2.59 25.82 -9.07
C ASN A 220 -2.74 27.22 -9.71
N TYR A 221 -3.98 27.71 -9.88
CA TYR A 221 -4.24 29.09 -10.34
C TYR A 221 -3.92 30.13 -9.28
N VAL A 222 -3.89 29.74 -8.00
CA VAL A 222 -3.73 30.66 -6.87
C VAL A 222 -2.35 30.50 -6.21
N GLU A 223 -1.77 29.30 -6.07
CA GLU A 223 -0.48 29.12 -5.39
C GLU A 223 0.21 27.77 -5.74
N ARG A 224 1.43 27.86 -6.30
CA ARG A 224 2.48 26.82 -6.48
C ARG A 224 2.14 25.55 -7.28
N THR A 225 3.03 25.20 -8.20
CA THR A 225 3.06 23.92 -8.92
C THR A 225 3.22 22.74 -7.96
N MET A 226 2.13 22.02 -7.66
CA MET A 226 2.19 20.72 -6.97
C MET A 226 2.80 19.64 -7.89
N HIS A 227 4.13 19.61 -8.00
CA HIS A 227 4.87 18.51 -8.63
C HIS A 227 5.20 17.43 -7.59
N SER A 228 4.85 16.18 -7.88
CA SER A 228 5.26 15.04 -7.06
C SER A 228 6.69 14.63 -7.45
N ASP A 229 7.70 15.30 -6.88
CA ASP A 229 9.13 15.08 -7.20
C ASP A 229 9.57 13.61 -7.07
N GLY A 230 8.93 12.86 -6.15
CA GLY A 230 9.21 11.43 -5.95
C GLY A 230 8.39 10.47 -6.84
N GLY A 231 7.41 10.96 -7.60
CA GLY A 231 6.47 10.13 -8.35
C GLY A 231 7.15 9.24 -9.40
N GLN A 232 8.18 9.76 -10.06
CA GLN A 232 8.94 8.99 -11.06
C GLN A 232 9.65 7.77 -10.45
N ILE A 233 10.32 7.96 -9.31
CA ILE A 233 11.02 6.87 -8.61
C ILE A 233 10.03 5.78 -8.20
N ARG A 234 8.85 6.16 -7.71
CA ARG A 234 7.82 5.22 -7.27
C ARG A 234 7.20 4.42 -8.41
N VAL A 235 6.95 5.08 -9.55
CA VAL A 235 6.54 4.41 -10.78
C VAL A 235 7.60 3.40 -11.21
N LEU A 236 8.89 3.77 -11.17
CA LEU A 236 9.99 2.87 -11.51
C LEU A 236 10.09 1.67 -10.55
N MET A 237 9.87 1.87 -9.26
CA MET A 237 9.86 0.80 -8.27
C MET A 237 8.78 -0.26 -8.54
N ASN A 238 7.66 0.11 -9.17
CA ASN A 238 6.63 -0.84 -9.63
C ASN A 238 6.95 -1.41 -11.02
N ALA A 239 7.41 -0.55 -11.93
CA ALA A 239 7.67 -0.91 -13.30
C ALA A 239 8.80 -1.94 -13.43
N LEU A 240 9.85 -1.86 -12.61
CA LEU A 240 10.96 -2.81 -12.63
C LEU A 240 10.52 -4.25 -12.32
N PRO A 241 9.84 -4.55 -11.18
CA PRO A 241 9.30 -5.88 -10.95
C PRO A 241 8.25 -6.27 -12.00
N GLY A 242 7.43 -5.33 -12.50
CA GLY A 242 6.50 -5.59 -13.59
C GLY A 242 7.19 -6.06 -14.88
N LEU A 243 8.27 -5.39 -15.28
CA LEU A 243 9.08 -5.75 -16.44
C LEU A 243 9.71 -7.14 -16.25
N ILE A 244 10.30 -7.41 -15.10
CA ILE A 244 10.91 -8.71 -14.78
C ILE A 244 9.86 -9.83 -14.86
N PHE A 245 8.67 -9.59 -14.30
CA PHE A 245 7.55 -10.53 -14.37
C PHE A 245 7.16 -10.83 -15.82
N LEU A 246 7.06 -9.81 -16.67
CA LEU A 246 6.68 -9.96 -18.09
C LEU A 246 7.78 -10.67 -18.91
N LEU A 247 9.04 -10.29 -18.74
CA LEU A 247 10.18 -10.92 -19.41
C LEU A 247 10.29 -12.41 -19.06
N LEU A 248 10.00 -12.77 -17.82
CA LEU A 248 10.05 -14.14 -17.32
C LEU A 248 8.70 -14.84 -17.29
N TYR A 249 7.65 -14.27 -17.90
CA TYR A 249 6.26 -14.70 -17.75
C TYR A 249 6.04 -16.19 -18.05
N ARG A 250 6.67 -16.71 -19.11
CA ARG A 250 6.58 -18.14 -19.48
C ARG A 250 7.17 -19.05 -18.40
N GLN A 251 8.30 -18.66 -17.80
CA GLN A 251 8.92 -19.41 -16.71
C GLN A 251 8.09 -19.30 -15.43
N TRP A 252 7.54 -18.11 -15.18
CA TRP A 252 6.67 -17.82 -14.04
C TRP A 252 5.45 -18.73 -14.02
N ILE A 253 4.71 -18.81 -15.12
CA ILE A 253 3.51 -19.64 -15.22
C ILE A 253 3.85 -21.12 -15.05
N ARG A 254 4.94 -21.59 -15.67
CA ARG A 254 5.36 -23.00 -15.53
C ARG A 254 5.66 -23.36 -14.08
N ARG A 255 6.16 -22.41 -13.29
CA ARG A 255 6.58 -22.66 -11.90
C ARG A 255 5.46 -22.44 -10.87
N PHE A 256 4.65 -21.40 -11.05
CA PHE A 256 3.69 -20.91 -10.05
C PHE A 256 2.23 -20.90 -10.53
N GLY A 257 1.97 -21.36 -11.75
CA GLY A 257 0.64 -21.34 -12.36
C GLY A 257 0.24 -19.98 -12.95
N LYS A 258 -0.93 -19.94 -13.58
CA LYS A 258 -1.49 -18.70 -14.13
C LYS A 258 -2.07 -17.85 -13.00
N GLN A 259 -1.61 -16.61 -12.88
CA GLN A 259 -2.14 -15.64 -11.92
C GLN A 259 -2.42 -14.32 -12.64
N GLN A 260 -3.62 -14.23 -13.23
CA GLN A 260 -4.02 -13.14 -14.13
C GLN A 260 -3.98 -11.72 -13.51
N PRO A 261 -4.29 -11.49 -12.22
CA PRO A 261 -4.22 -10.15 -11.65
C PRO A 261 -2.83 -9.51 -11.77
N TRP A 262 -1.75 -10.29 -11.60
CA TRP A 262 -0.39 -9.77 -11.67
C TRP A 262 0.04 -9.34 -13.07
N LEU A 263 -0.56 -9.91 -14.11
CA LEU A 263 -0.35 -9.45 -15.48
C LEU A 263 -0.87 -8.02 -15.65
N VAL A 264 -2.05 -7.71 -15.10
CA VAL A 264 -2.61 -6.36 -15.15
C VAL A 264 -1.77 -5.39 -14.33
N PHE A 265 -1.35 -5.78 -13.13
CA PHE A 265 -0.45 -4.94 -12.32
C PHE A 265 0.85 -4.64 -13.07
N ALA A 266 1.44 -5.63 -13.75
CA ALA A 266 2.68 -5.44 -14.49
C ALA A 266 2.51 -4.48 -15.67
N LEU A 267 1.46 -4.67 -16.46
CA LEU A 267 1.14 -3.80 -17.59
C LEU A 267 0.79 -2.38 -17.15
N ALA A 268 -0.02 -2.24 -16.09
CA ALA A 268 -0.38 -0.94 -15.52
C ALA A 268 0.86 -0.22 -14.97
N SER A 269 1.77 -0.93 -14.30
CA SER A 269 3.01 -0.35 -13.77
C SER A 269 3.91 0.20 -14.87
N LEU A 270 4.00 -0.49 -16.02
CA LEU A 270 4.72 0.01 -17.19
C LEU A 270 4.01 1.17 -17.86
N ALA A 271 2.67 1.12 -17.97
CA ALA A 271 1.88 2.21 -18.53
C ALA A 271 2.01 3.52 -17.72
N CYS A 272 2.25 3.43 -16.41
CA CYS A 272 2.51 4.59 -15.57
C CYS A 272 3.81 5.36 -15.96
N ILE A 273 4.80 4.72 -16.60
CA ILE A 273 6.07 5.38 -16.98
C ILE A 273 5.84 6.59 -17.90
N PRO A 274 5.21 6.46 -19.09
CA PRO A 274 4.96 7.62 -19.93
C PRO A 274 3.91 8.58 -19.34
N LEU A 275 2.98 8.07 -18.53
CA LEU A 275 1.88 8.87 -17.97
C LEU A 275 2.34 9.79 -16.82
N VAL A 276 3.37 9.41 -16.06
CA VAL A 276 3.82 10.22 -14.91
C VAL A 276 4.31 11.60 -15.33
N SER A 277 4.88 11.72 -16.54
CA SER A 277 5.31 12.99 -17.11
C SER A 277 4.14 13.90 -17.51
N LEU A 278 2.95 13.34 -17.75
CA LEU A 278 1.75 14.08 -18.14
C LEU A 278 0.90 14.48 -16.93
N ALA A 279 0.79 13.61 -15.93
CA ALA A 279 -0.09 13.80 -14.79
C ALA A 279 0.53 13.24 -13.49
N SER A 280 1.66 13.82 -13.07
CA SER A 280 2.51 13.27 -12.00
C SER A 280 1.74 12.90 -10.72
N THR A 281 0.94 13.81 -10.15
CA THR A 281 0.18 13.56 -8.91
C THR A 281 -0.88 12.48 -9.05
N ALA A 282 -1.62 12.47 -10.16
CA ALA A 282 -2.68 11.47 -10.40
C ALA A 282 -2.08 10.07 -10.61
N VAL A 283 -1.03 9.98 -11.42
CA VAL A 283 -0.33 8.72 -11.70
C VAL A 283 0.35 8.20 -10.45
N ASP A 284 0.91 9.08 -9.63
CA ASP A 284 1.51 8.73 -8.36
C ASP A 284 0.50 8.07 -7.41
N ARG A 285 -0.71 8.64 -7.27
CA ARG A 285 -1.80 8.04 -6.46
C ARG A 285 -2.20 6.66 -6.98
N ILE A 286 -2.27 6.46 -8.29
CA ILE A 286 -2.56 5.15 -8.91
C ILE A 286 -1.41 4.17 -8.65
N ALA A 287 -0.16 4.63 -8.80
CA ALA A 287 1.02 3.80 -8.63
C ALA A 287 1.13 3.22 -7.20
N LEU A 288 0.58 3.91 -6.19
CA LEU A 288 0.53 3.36 -4.83
C LEU A 288 -0.34 2.09 -4.73
N TYR A 289 -1.44 2.01 -5.48
CA TYR A 289 -2.24 0.78 -5.60
C TYR A 289 -1.59 -0.27 -6.51
N LEU A 290 -0.41 0.01 -7.10
CA LEU A 290 0.34 -0.99 -7.86
C LEU A 290 1.50 -1.60 -7.05
N LEU A 291 1.80 -1.05 -5.87
CA LEU A 291 2.85 -1.55 -4.95
C LEU A 291 2.76 -3.05 -4.63
N PRO A 292 1.58 -3.70 -4.52
CA PRO A 292 1.51 -5.15 -4.30
C PRO A 292 2.31 -5.98 -5.30
N ILE A 293 2.56 -5.46 -6.52
CA ILE A 293 3.41 -6.14 -7.51
C ILE A 293 4.83 -6.34 -7.00
N GLN A 294 5.39 -5.40 -6.24
CA GLN A 294 6.73 -5.49 -5.70
C GLN A 294 6.83 -6.68 -4.73
N LEU A 295 5.87 -6.77 -3.81
CA LEU A 295 5.81 -7.85 -2.81
C LEU A 295 5.65 -9.21 -3.50
N TYR A 296 4.77 -9.29 -4.50
CA TYR A 296 4.55 -10.52 -5.26
C TYR A 296 5.79 -10.94 -6.06
N VAL A 297 6.32 -10.06 -6.91
CA VAL A 297 7.42 -10.40 -7.81
C VAL A 297 8.67 -10.76 -7.02
N TRP A 298 9.06 -9.93 -6.05
CA TRP A 298 10.31 -10.14 -5.32
C TRP A 298 10.29 -11.34 -4.38
N SER A 299 9.12 -11.72 -3.84
CA SER A 299 9.01 -12.95 -3.05
C SER A 299 9.11 -14.21 -3.90
N HIS A 300 8.74 -14.17 -5.19
CA HIS A 300 8.77 -15.32 -6.09
C HIS A 300 10.07 -15.41 -6.92
N PHE A 301 10.67 -14.27 -7.25
CA PHE A 301 11.81 -14.18 -8.17
C PHE A 301 13.00 -15.09 -7.79
N PRO A 302 13.46 -15.15 -6.52
CA PRO A 302 14.56 -16.06 -6.14
C PRO A 302 14.25 -17.54 -6.42
N LEU A 303 12.97 -17.92 -6.42
CA LEU A 303 12.52 -19.30 -6.58
C LEU A 303 12.38 -19.74 -8.05
N ILE A 304 12.57 -18.81 -9.00
CA ILE A 304 12.71 -19.12 -10.43
C ILE A 304 14.04 -19.85 -10.67
N PHE A 305 15.09 -19.47 -9.95
CA PHE A 305 16.40 -20.08 -10.07
C PHE A 305 16.44 -21.45 -9.38
N ARG A 306 16.81 -22.49 -10.15
CA ARG A 306 17.04 -23.85 -9.64
C ARG A 306 18.35 -23.97 -8.88
N ASN A 307 19.40 -23.30 -9.37
CA ASN A 307 20.71 -23.31 -8.72
C ASN A 307 20.66 -22.51 -7.40
N PRO A 308 21.05 -23.10 -6.26
CA PRO A 308 21.06 -22.41 -4.97
C PRO A 308 21.88 -21.12 -4.97
N MET A 309 23.03 -21.08 -5.63
CA MET A 309 23.90 -19.90 -5.70
C MET A 309 23.18 -18.71 -6.35
N TYR A 310 22.50 -18.92 -7.48
CA TYR A 310 21.74 -17.86 -8.14
C TYR A 310 20.52 -17.43 -7.33
N ARG A 311 19.87 -18.36 -6.61
CA ARG A 311 18.79 -18.02 -5.68
C ARG A 311 19.29 -17.12 -4.55
N TYR A 312 20.42 -17.45 -3.92
CA TYR A 312 21.02 -16.63 -2.87
C TYR A 312 21.47 -15.28 -3.41
N ALA A 313 22.09 -15.23 -4.60
CA ALA A 313 22.49 -13.98 -5.24
C ALA A 313 21.27 -13.08 -5.54
N ALA A 314 20.18 -13.64 -6.07
CA ALA A 314 18.94 -12.90 -6.31
C ALA A 314 18.35 -12.34 -5.00
N LEU A 315 18.34 -13.14 -3.94
CA LEU A 315 17.85 -12.71 -2.63
C LEU A 315 18.71 -11.58 -2.04
N LEU A 316 20.04 -11.70 -2.08
CA LEU A 316 20.96 -10.64 -1.65
C LEU A 316 20.79 -9.36 -2.47
N ALA A 317 20.61 -9.47 -3.79
CA ALA A 317 20.39 -8.32 -4.65
C ALA A 317 19.09 -7.58 -4.30
N ILE A 318 17.98 -8.30 -4.08
CA ILE A 318 16.70 -7.71 -3.66
C ILE A 318 16.87 -7.00 -2.32
N VAL A 319 17.46 -7.68 -1.32
CA VAL A 319 17.71 -7.09 -0.01
C VAL A 319 18.57 -5.83 -0.12
N GLY A 320 19.67 -5.89 -0.87
CA GLY A 320 20.56 -4.75 -1.08
C GLY A 320 19.83 -3.56 -1.71
N VAL A 321 18.98 -3.79 -2.70
CA VAL A 321 18.15 -2.74 -3.32
C VAL A 321 17.22 -2.10 -2.29
N TYR A 322 16.50 -2.87 -1.48
CA TYR A 322 15.53 -2.29 -0.52
C TYR A 322 16.21 -1.64 0.70
N VAL A 323 17.37 -2.13 1.11
CA VAL A 323 18.25 -1.42 2.07
C VAL A 323 18.69 -0.09 1.48
N ALA A 324 19.12 -0.06 0.21
CA ALA A 324 19.51 1.16 -0.47
C ALA A 324 18.33 2.13 -0.63
N VAL A 325 17.12 1.64 -0.93
CA VAL A 325 15.91 2.48 -1.00
C VAL A 325 15.66 3.17 0.33
N LEU A 326 15.70 2.46 1.47
CA LEU A 326 15.51 3.09 2.77
C LEU A 326 16.64 4.08 3.09
N TRP A 327 17.88 3.71 2.80
CA TRP A 327 19.04 4.58 3.03
C TRP A 327 18.94 5.87 2.22
N VAL A 328 18.67 5.77 0.93
CA VAL A 328 18.53 6.92 0.03
C VAL A 328 17.37 7.80 0.49
N TRP A 329 16.23 7.21 0.81
CA TRP A 329 15.07 7.97 1.29
C TRP A 329 15.38 8.75 2.56
N LEU A 330 15.95 8.10 3.59
CA LEU A 330 16.22 8.76 4.88
C LEU A 330 17.29 9.86 4.79
N ASN A 331 18.26 9.75 3.88
CA ASN A 331 19.38 10.71 3.80
C ASN A 331 19.18 11.79 2.73
N PHE A 332 18.50 11.48 1.63
CA PHE A 332 18.41 12.36 0.45
C PHE A 332 16.99 12.61 -0.03
N GLY A 333 15.97 12.01 0.60
CA GLY A 333 14.57 12.26 0.22
C GLY A 333 14.16 13.69 0.51
N ASN A 334 13.57 14.39 -0.47
CA ASN A 334 13.12 15.79 -0.33
C ASN A 334 12.17 16.04 0.85
N GLN A 335 11.47 15.01 1.32
CA GLN A 335 10.52 15.09 2.43
C GLN A 335 10.99 14.32 3.67
N ALA A 336 12.22 13.79 3.68
CA ALA A 336 12.73 12.96 4.77
C ALA A 336 12.75 13.69 6.12
N GLN A 337 12.89 15.03 6.11
CA GLN A 337 12.82 15.85 7.32
C GLN A 337 11.48 15.75 8.05
N THR A 338 10.38 15.44 7.36
CA THR A 338 9.08 15.22 8.02
C THR A 338 8.97 13.82 8.65
N TRP A 339 9.93 12.94 8.41
CA TRP A 339 10.09 11.65 9.09
C TRP A 339 11.21 11.67 10.15
N LEU A 340 12.00 12.74 10.23
CA LEU A 340 13.23 12.75 11.01
C LEU A 340 13.32 13.95 11.97
N PRO A 341 13.59 13.73 13.26
CA PRO A 341 13.66 12.43 13.95
C PRO A 341 12.29 11.75 14.05
N TYR A 342 12.27 10.42 14.17
CA TYR A 342 11.04 9.72 14.52
C TYR A 342 10.72 10.05 15.99
N GLN A 343 9.53 10.60 16.24
CA GLN A 343 9.01 10.87 17.57
C GLN A 343 7.79 10.02 17.84
N SER A 344 7.60 9.64 19.11
CA SER A 344 6.43 8.87 19.56
C SER A 344 5.86 9.52 20.82
N VAL A 345 4.53 9.50 20.94
CA VAL A 345 3.79 10.07 22.07
C VAL A 345 4.22 9.51 23.43
N PHE A 346 4.78 8.30 23.48
CA PHE A 346 5.28 7.71 24.73
C PHE A 346 6.56 8.37 25.26
N PHE A 347 7.25 9.18 24.46
CA PHE A 347 8.51 9.82 24.82
C PHE A 347 8.42 11.35 24.80
N LEU A 348 7.20 11.90 24.77
CA LEU A 348 6.94 13.35 24.82
C LEU A 348 6.77 13.86 26.24
#